data_AF-A0A6H1TXY8-F1
#
_entry.id   AF-A0A6H1TXY8-F1
#
_cell.length_a   1.000
_cell.length_b   1.000
_cell.length_c   1.000
_cell.angle_alpha   90.00
_cell.angle_beta   90.00
_cell.angle_gamma   90.00
#
_symmetry.space_group_name_H-M   'P 1'
#
loop_
_entity.id
_entity.type
_entity.pdbx_description
1 polymer ?
#
loop_
_entity_poly.entity_id
_entity_poly.type
_entity_poly.pdbx_seq_one_letter_code
_entity_poly.pdbx_strand_id
1 'polypeptide(L)' 'MARDELLQIRLTAQEKERLQAEADRRGVSMSEVIRDYIKRLPKQKA' A
#
# COMPACT_ATOMS: atom_id res chain seq x y z
N MET A 1 10.45 3.73 14.68
CA MET A 1 9.93 2.37 14.90
C MET A 1 10.17 1.57 13.63
N ALA A 2 10.74 0.37 13.75
CA ALA A 2 10.93 -0.51 12.61
C ALA A 2 9.58 -1.05 12.12
N ARG A 3 9.51 -1.47 10.85
CA ARG A 3 8.30 -2.04 10.23
C ARG A 3 8.43 -3.56 10.27
N ASP A 4 7.99 -4.16 11.37
CA ASP A 4 8.24 -5.59 11.66
C ASP A 4 7.04 -6.49 11.34
N GLU A 5 5.87 -5.89 11.10
CA GLU A 5 4.62 -6.57 10.75
C GLU A 5 4.46 -6.72 9.24
N LEU A 6 3.90 -7.86 8.80
CA LEU A 6 3.71 -8.19 7.39
C LEU A 6 2.23 -8.31 7.02
N LEU A 7 1.84 -7.64 5.93
CA LEU A 7 0.49 -7.70 5.37
C LEU A 7 0.50 -8.48 4.05
N GLN A 8 -0.11 -9.67 4.03
CA GLN A 8 -0.34 -10.44 2.80
C GLN A 8 -1.74 -10.15 2.27
N ILE A 9 -1.86 -9.73 1.01
CA ILE A 9 -3.13 -9.38 0.37
C ILE A 9 -3.30 -10.23 -0.88
N ARG A 10 -4.44 -10.90 -1.02
CA ARG A 10 -4.83 -11.55 -2.28
C ARG A 10 -5.44 -10.51 -3.21
N LEU A 11 -4.96 -10.46 -4.44
CA LEU A 11 -5.42 -9.55 -5.47
C LEU A 11 -5.77 -10.34 -6.73
N THR A 12 -6.77 -9.87 -7.46
CA THR A 12 -6.98 -10.24 -8.86
C THR A 12 -5.85 -9.67 -9.74
N ALA A 13 -5.72 -10.17 -10.96
CA ALA A 13 -4.77 -9.63 -11.93
C ALA A 13 -4.99 -8.13 -12.19
N GLN A 14 -6.25 -7.73 -12.37
CA GLN A 14 -6.62 -6.34 -12.64
C GLN A 14 -6.26 -5.40 -11.47
N GLU A 15 -6.49 -5.81 -10.22
CA GLU A 15 -6.14 -5.01 -9.05
C GLU A 15 -4.63 -4.86 -8.91
N LYS A 16 -3.87 -5.93 -9.17
CA LYS A 16 -2.41 -5.90 -9.15
C LYS A 16 -1.85 -4.98 -10.24
N GLU A 17 -2.36 -5.06 -11.47
CA GLU A 17 -1.96 -4.18 -12.56
C GLU A 17 -2.22 -2.71 -12.25
N ARG A 18 -3.40 -2.39 -11.70
CA ARG A 18 -3.73 -1.01 -11.27
C ARG A 18 -2.79 -0.52 -10.17
N LEU A 19 -2.46 -1.38 -9.20
CA LEU A 19 -1.55 -1.03 -8.12
C LEU A 19 -0.12 -0.81 -8.63
N GLN A 20 0.34 -1.65 -9.55
CA GLN A 20 1.65 -1.52 -10.18
C GLN A 20 1.74 -0.24 -11.03
N ALA A 21 0.74 0.02 -11.87
CA ALA A 21 0.71 1.23 -12.70
C ALA A 21 0.76 2.51 -11.86
N GLU A 22 0.08 2.53 -10.70
CA GLU A 22 0.12 3.68 -9.80
C GLU A 22 1.48 3.82 -9.10
N ALA A 23 2.11 2.70 -8.74
CA ALA A 23 3.46 2.67 -8.18
C ALA A 23 4.48 3.22 -9.18
N ASP A 24 4.40 2.77 -10.44
CA ASP A 24 5.27 3.21 -11.53
C ASP A 24 5.07 4.70 -11.85
N ARG A 25 3.81 5.16 -11.92
CA ARG A 25 3.46 6.57 -12.16
C ARG A 25 4.05 7.50 -11.09
N ARG A 26 4.18 7.02 -9.85
CA ARG A 26 4.73 7.78 -8.72
C ARG A 26 6.23 7.54 -8.49
N GLY A 27 6.84 6.58 -9.18
CA GLY A 27 8.24 6.18 -8.95
C GLY A 27 8.47 5.55 -7.56
N VAL A 28 7.48 4.86 -7.00
CA VAL A 28 7.56 4.21 -5.68
C VAL A 28 7.20 2.72 -5.78
N SER A 29 7.36 1.96 -4.69
CA SER A 29 6.90 0.56 -4.67
C SER A 29 5.40 0.46 -4.38
N MET A 30 4.77 -0.65 -4.82
CA MET A 30 3.37 -0.96 -4.48
C MET A 30 3.11 -0.92 -2.97
N SER A 31 4.07 -1.38 -2.15
CA SER A 31 3.96 -1.31 -0.70
C SER A 31 3.91 0.12 -0.18
N GLU A 32 4.63 1.06 -0.79
CA GLU A 32 4.57 2.46 -0.38
C GLU A 32 3.23 3.11 -0.78
N VAL A 33 2.66 2.72 -1.93
CA VAL A 33 1.29 3.13 -2.29
C VAL A 33 0.29 2.72 -1.21
N ILE A 34 0.33 1.45 -0.76
CA ILE A 34 -0.53 0.96 0.32
C ILE A 34 -0.26 1.71 1.63
N ARG A 35 1.01 1.96 1.97
CA ARG A 35 1.36 2.72 3.19
C ARG A 35 0.86 4.15 3.15
N ASP A 36 0.88 4.80 1.99
CA ASP A 36 0.32 6.14 1.82
C ASP A 36 -1.19 6.18 2.02
N TYR A 37 -1.90 5.13 1.61
CA TYR A 37 -3.32 4.98 1.96
C TYR A 37 -3.51 4.79 3.46
N ILE A 38 -2.68 3.96 4.12
CA ILE A 38 -2.73 3.77 5.58
C ILE A 38 -2.52 5.10 6.32
N LYS A 39 -1.60 5.96 5.87
CA LYS A 39 -1.36 7.29 6.46
C LYS A 39 -2.60 8.20 6.46
N ARG A 40 -3.56 7.95 5.58
CA ARG A 40 -4.82 8.72 5.46
C ARG A 40 -5.94 8.18 6.34
N LEU A 41 -5.79 6.99 6.92
CA LEU A 41 -6.78 6.41 7.81
C LEU A 41 -6.88 7.26 9.09
N PRO A 42 -8.07 7.37 9.70
CA PRO A 42 -8.22 8.07 10.97
C PRO A 42 -7.30 7.43 12.01
N LYS A 43 -6.59 8.26 12.78
CA LYS A 43 -5.83 7.77 13.94
C LYS A 43 -6.82 7.13 14.89
N GLN A 44 -6.59 5.87 15.26
CA GLN A 44 -7.33 5.28 16.37
C GLN A 44 -7.12 6.16 17.59
N LYS A 45 -8.22 6.62 18.20
CA LYS A 45 -8.17 7.17 19.55
C LYS A 45 -7.75 6.01 20.46
N ALA A 46 -6.67 6.21 21.20
CA ALA A 46 -6.26 5.31 22.26
C ALA A 46 -7.35 5.19 23.32
#